data_AF-A0A1Q6IZG5-F1
#
_entry.id   AF-A0A1Q6IZG5-F1
#
_cell.length_a   1.000
_cell.length_b   1.000
_cell.length_c   1.000
_cell.angle_alpha   90.00
_cell.angle_beta   90.00
_cell.angle_gamma   90.00
#
_symmetry.space_group_name_H-M   'P 1'
#
loop_
_entity.id
_entity.type
_entity.pdbx_description
1 polymer ?
#
loop_
_entity_poly.entity_id
_entity_poly.type
_entity_poly.pdbx_seq_one_letter_code
_entity_poly.pdbx_strand_id
1 'polypeptide(L)'
;MKYTFKEMLDDAKRAGLTSDKVMMRSAESMSELLCLVKEEHPELYWKFMREQHGIMYGNHYNEAFAMFDVGMMRYIDRDGKKCEGAHWTAEQIEASTRMMGFPAGTTKWDKYVAFNAFYSDLCTVYNDEQIIKGAHKFYFEDQDWGDTTKIWDYVYCKNAMV
;
A
#
# COMPACT_ATOMS: atom_id res chain seq x y z
N MET A 1 30.12 -15.34 -14.93
CA MET A 1 29.10 -15.11 -15.98
C MET A 1 27.97 -14.34 -15.31
N LYS A 2 27.57 -13.17 -15.82
CA LYS A 2 26.38 -12.46 -15.32
C LYS A 2 25.23 -12.84 -16.24
N TYR A 3 24.42 -13.79 -15.80
CA TYR A 3 23.16 -14.16 -16.44
C TYR A 3 22.06 -13.87 -15.43
N THR A 4 21.20 -12.91 -15.75
CA THR A 4 20.18 -12.39 -14.85
C THR A 4 18.86 -13.12 -15.04
N PHE A 5 17.99 -13.06 -14.03
CA PHE A 5 16.65 -13.62 -14.11
C PHE A 5 15.84 -13.00 -15.27
N LYS A 6 16.01 -11.68 -15.53
CA LYS A 6 15.38 -11.00 -16.65
C LYS A 6 15.84 -11.54 -18.00
N GLU A 7 17.14 -11.73 -18.20
CA GLU A 7 17.67 -12.30 -19.44
C GLU A 7 17.13 -13.72 -19.68
N MET A 8 17.02 -14.51 -18.61
CA MET A 8 16.41 -15.84 -18.67
C MET A 8 14.92 -15.80 -19.07
N LEU A 9 14.15 -14.85 -18.53
CA LEU A 9 12.75 -14.67 -18.93
C LEU A 9 12.62 -14.22 -20.39
N ASP A 10 13.50 -13.31 -20.84
CA ASP A 10 13.53 -12.83 -22.22
C ASP A 10 13.88 -13.97 -23.20
N ASP A 11 14.82 -14.84 -22.85
CA ASP A 11 15.15 -16.04 -23.62
C ASP A 11 14.00 -17.05 -23.66
N ALA A 12 13.38 -17.33 -22.51
CA ALA A 12 12.21 -18.20 -22.43
C ALA A 12 11.04 -17.67 -23.28
N LYS A 13 10.84 -16.35 -23.29
CA LYS A 13 9.83 -15.68 -24.12
C LYS A 13 10.14 -15.83 -25.60
N ARG A 14 11.39 -15.62 -26.02
CA ARG A 14 11.85 -15.85 -27.41
C ARG A 14 11.64 -17.31 -27.85
N ALA A 15 11.83 -18.26 -26.93
CA ALA A 15 11.64 -19.69 -27.17
C ALA A 15 10.17 -20.16 -27.08
N GLY A 16 9.22 -19.27 -26.75
CA GLY A 16 7.80 -19.64 -26.63
C GLY A 16 7.46 -20.50 -25.39
N LEU A 17 8.27 -20.42 -24.32
CA LEU A 17 8.15 -21.26 -23.12
C LEU A 17 7.35 -20.61 -21.98
N THR A 18 6.91 -19.35 -22.13
CA THR A 18 6.30 -18.53 -21.06
C THR A 18 4.77 -18.68 -20.99
N SER A 19 4.28 -19.91 -20.81
CA SER A 19 2.87 -20.10 -20.43
C SER A 19 2.62 -19.64 -18.99
N ASP A 20 1.39 -19.24 -18.65
CA ASP A 20 1.01 -18.81 -17.29
C ASP A 20 1.43 -19.83 -16.23
N LYS A 21 1.23 -21.12 -16.51
CA LYS A 21 1.64 -22.21 -15.61
C LYS A 21 3.15 -22.24 -15.36
N VAL A 22 3.97 -22.00 -16.39
CA VAL A 22 5.43 -21.97 -16.26
C VAL A 22 5.86 -20.73 -15.49
N MET A 23 5.27 -19.57 -15.79
CA MET A 23 5.57 -18.31 -15.11
C MET A 23 5.19 -18.35 -13.63
N MET A 24 4.01 -18.88 -13.30
CA MET A 24 3.56 -19.04 -11.91
C MET A 24 4.48 -19.98 -11.12
N ARG A 25 4.82 -21.15 -11.68
CA ARG A 25 5.76 -22.07 -11.02
C ARG A 25 7.13 -21.44 -10.82
N SER A 26 7.60 -20.64 -11.78
CA SER A 26 8.85 -19.89 -11.64
C SER A 26 8.77 -18.87 -10.49
N ALA A 27 7.66 -18.13 -10.38
CA ALA A 27 7.44 -17.17 -9.30
C ALA A 27 7.38 -17.86 -7.92
N GLU A 28 6.61 -18.94 -7.81
CA GLU A 28 6.49 -19.74 -6.58
C GLU A 28 7.85 -20.29 -6.11
N SER A 29 8.72 -20.68 -7.04
CA SER A 29 10.05 -21.22 -6.71
C SER A 29 10.97 -20.22 -6.01
N MET A 30 10.69 -18.92 -6.12
CA MET A 30 11.47 -17.88 -5.44
C MET A 30 11.06 -17.68 -3.97
N SER A 31 10.00 -18.34 -3.49
CA SER A 31 9.47 -18.16 -2.13
C SER A 31 10.52 -18.42 -1.04
N GLU A 32 11.27 -19.52 -1.15
CA GLU A 32 12.31 -19.88 -0.17
C GLU A 32 13.45 -18.85 -0.15
N LEU A 33 13.86 -18.35 -1.31
CA LEU A 33 14.85 -17.28 -1.42
C LEU A 33 14.35 -15.99 -0.76
N LEU A 34 13.08 -15.64 -0.97
CA LEU A 34 12.48 -14.45 -0.38
C LEU A 34 12.37 -14.56 1.15
N CYS A 35 12.22 -15.76 1.72
CA CYS A 35 12.30 -15.96 3.17
C CYS A 35 13.69 -15.58 3.72
N LEU A 36 14.77 -15.97 3.04
CA LEU A 36 16.13 -15.57 3.43
C LEU A 36 16.30 -14.05 3.34
N VAL A 37 15.82 -13.42 2.25
CA VAL A 37 15.87 -11.96 2.10
C VAL A 37 15.06 -11.26 3.20
N LYS A 38 13.92 -11.83 3.62
CA LYS A 38 13.12 -11.27 4.72
C LYS A 38 13.88 -11.25 6.05
N GLU A 39 14.66 -12.29 6.33
CA GLU A 39 15.43 -12.41 7.56
C GLU A 39 16.69 -11.54 7.54
N GLU A 40 17.43 -11.53 6.43
CA GLU A 40 18.72 -10.82 6.33
C GLU A 40 18.56 -9.35 5.93
N HIS A 41 17.55 -9.04 5.11
CA HIS A 41 17.31 -7.73 4.50
C HIS A 41 15.81 -7.37 4.46
N PRO A 42 15.13 -7.23 5.62
CA PRO A 42 13.68 -7.06 5.70
C PRO A 42 13.14 -5.87 4.89
N GLU A 43 13.91 -4.78 4.77
CA GLU A 43 13.53 -3.60 4.00
C GLU A 43 13.48 -3.89 2.49
N LEU A 44 14.46 -4.63 1.97
CA LEU A 44 14.46 -5.07 0.57
C LEU A 44 13.31 -6.04 0.30
N TYR A 45 13.04 -6.95 1.24
CA TYR A 45 11.89 -7.84 1.16
C TYR A 45 10.58 -7.05 1.06
N TRP A 46 10.33 -6.11 1.97
CA TRP A 46 9.08 -5.34 1.96
C TRP A 46 8.95 -4.45 0.73
N LYS A 47 10.06 -3.87 0.24
CA LYS A 47 10.08 -3.12 -1.03
C LYS A 47 9.69 -4.02 -2.21
N PHE A 48 10.29 -5.20 -2.31
CA PHE A 48 9.95 -6.18 -3.35
C PHE A 48 8.49 -6.62 -3.24
N MET A 49 8.03 -7.00 -2.04
CA MET A 49 6.66 -7.44 -1.81
C MET A 49 5.65 -6.36 -2.17
N ARG A 50 5.93 -5.09 -1.87
CA ARG A 50 5.09 -3.96 -2.27
C ARG A 50 5.02 -3.83 -3.79
N GLU A 51 6.15 -3.85 -4.47
CA GLU A 51 6.19 -3.81 -5.94
C GLU A 51 5.36 -4.94 -6.57
N GLN A 52 5.54 -6.18 -6.08
CA GLN A 52 4.77 -7.32 -6.58
C GLN A 52 3.27 -7.19 -6.29
N HIS A 53 2.91 -6.71 -5.10
CA HIS A 53 1.51 -6.42 -4.77
C HIS A 53 0.92 -5.36 -5.70
N GLY A 54 1.68 -4.29 -5.97
CA GLY A 54 1.29 -3.24 -6.91
C GLY A 54 0.99 -3.78 -8.31
N ILE A 55 1.85 -4.67 -8.82
CA ILE A 55 1.66 -5.33 -10.12
C ILE A 55 0.40 -6.22 -10.12
N MET A 56 0.17 -7.00 -9.06
CA MET A 56 -0.93 -7.99 -9.01
C MET A 56 -2.29 -7.38 -8.67
N TYR A 57 -2.32 -6.36 -7.82
CA TYR A 57 -3.55 -5.76 -7.27
C TYR A 57 -3.78 -4.33 -7.74
N GLY A 58 -3.00 -3.85 -8.73
CA GLY A 58 -3.16 -2.52 -9.31
C GLY A 58 -2.94 -1.41 -8.30
N ASN A 59 -1.94 -1.55 -7.42
CA ASN A 59 -1.62 -0.58 -6.36
C ASN A 59 -2.78 -0.27 -5.39
N HIS A 60 -3.76 -1.18 -5.25
CA HIS A 60 -4.81 -1.09 -4.24
C HIS A 60 -4.50 -1.98 -3.05
N TYR A 61 -4.78 -1.51 -1.83
CA TYR A 61 -4.46 -2.22 -0.60
C TYR A 61 -5.28 -3.50 -0.40
N ASN A 62 -4.59 -4.52 0.12
CA ASN A 62 -5.22 -5.60 0.88
C ASN A 62 -5.05 -5.36 2.38
N GLU A 63 -5.63 -6.24 3.20
CA GLU A 63 -5.55 -6.14 4.67
C GLU A 63 -4.11 -6.13 5.18
N ALA A 64 -3.27 -7.05 4.69
CA ALA A 64 -1.91 -7.23 5.21
C ALA A 64 -1.05 -5.97 5.04
N PHE A 65 -1.05 -5.38 3.83
CA PHE A 65 -0.31 -4.14 3.57
C PHE A 65 -0.89 -2.95 4.31
N ALA A 66 -2.21 -2.89 4.44
CA ALA A 66 -2.87 -1.79 5.13
C ALA A 66 -2.59 -1.81 6.63
N MET A 67 -2.63 -2.99 7.26
CA MET A 67 -2.26 -3.16 8.67
C MET A 67 -0.77 -2.85 8.90
N PHE A 68 0.10 -3.26 7.98
CA PHE A 68 1.52 -2.92 8.05
C PHE A 68 1.73 -1.40 8.01
N ASP A 69 1.19 -0.72 6.99
CA ASP A 69 1.41 0.72 6.80
C ASP A 69 0.78 1.57 7.89
N VAL A 70 -0.45 1.24 8.32
CA VAL A 70 -1.09 1.93 9.44
C VAL A 70 -0.34 1.65 10.73
N GLY A 71 0.13 0.42 10.96
CA GLY A 71 0.93 0.04 12.12
C GLY A 71 2.26 0.80 12.22
N MET A 72 2.80 1.29 11.11
CA MET A 72 4.01 2.11 11.05
C MET A 72 3.76 3.61 11.30
N MET A 73 2.50 4.06 11.37
CA MET A 73 2.19 5.46 11.63
C MET A 73 2.61 5.89 13.04
N ARG A 74 3.24 7.06 13.14
CA ARG A 74 3.68 7.69 14.39
C ARG A 74 3.29 9.16 14.34
N TYR A 75 2.54 9.63 15.34
CA TYR A 75 2.08 11.02 15.41
C TYR A 75 1.95 11.51 16.85
N ILE A 76 1.73 12.81 17.01
CA ILE A 76 1.42 13.45 18.29
C ILE A 76 -0.01 13.95 18.20
N ASP A 77 -0.85 13.53 19.14
CA ASP A 77 -2.25 13.97 19.18
C ASP A 77 -2.40 15.40 19.75
N ARG A 78 -3.66 15.86 19.82
CA ARG A 78 -4.01 17.21 20.32
C ARG A 78 -3.59 17.45 21.77
N ASP A 79 -3.49 16.39 22.56
CA ASP A 79 -3.11 16.45 23.97
C ASP A 79 -1.58 16.37 24.13
N GLY A 80 -0.83 16.35 23.03
CA GLY A 80 0.62 16.24 23.02
C GLY A 80 1.12 14.81 23.27
N LYS A 81 0.24 13.79 23.22
CA LYS A 81 0.62 12.40 23.46
C LYS A 81 1.14 11.76 22.17
N LYS A 82 2.24 11.01 22.32
CA LYS A 82 2.78 10.17 21.25
C LYS A 82 1.84 8.98 21.01
N CYS A 83 1.41 8.83 19.77
CA CYS A 83 0.50 7.80 19.32
C CYS A 83 1.15 6.98 18.20
N GLU A 84 0.77 5.70 18.13
CA GLU A 84 1.24 4.75 17.14
C GLU A 84 0.04 4.00 16.56
N GLY A 85 0.07 3.72 15.27
CA GLY A 85 -0.97 2.92 14.63
C GLY A 85 -2.23 3.72 14.25
N ALA A 86 -3.35 3.00 14.22
CA ALA A 86 -4.63 3.52 13.77
C ALA A 86 -5.32 4.38 14.82
N HIS A 87 -5.96 5.46 14.36
CA HIS A 87 -6.95 6.19 15.15
C HIS A 87 -8.34 5.54 15.04
N TRP A 88 -8.72 5.10 13.84
CA TRP A 88 -10.00 4.41 13.58
C TRP A 88 -9.79 3.00 13.05
N THR A 89 -10.70 2.09 13.40
CA THR A 89 -10.80 0.79 12.74
C THR A 89 -11.36 0.94 11.33
N ALA A 90 -11.17 -0.09 10.49
CA ALA A 90 -11.70 -0.09 9.14
C ALA A 90 -13.24 -0.07 9.14
N GLU A 91 -13.89 -0.66 10.14
CA GLU A 91 -15.34 -0.64 10.32
C GLU A 91 -15.86 0.76 10.69
N GLN A 92 -15.14 1.48 11.56
CA GLN A 92 -15.47 2.87 11.90
C GLN A 92 -15.38 3.77 10.67
N ILE A 93 -14.36 3.57 9.83
CA ILE A 93 -14.20 4.31 8.58
C ILE A 93 -15.31 4.00 7.59
N GLU A 94 -15.65 2.73 7.37
CA GLU A 94 -16.75 2.34 6.48
C GLU A 94 -18.08 2.94 6.96
N ALA A 95 -18.36 2.89 8.27
CA ALA A 95 -19.57 3.47 8.85
C ALA A 95 -19.64 4.99 8.65
N SER A 96 -18.53 5.71 8.89
CA SER A 96 -18.44 7.17 8.77
C SER A 96 -18.46 7.66 7.32
N THR A 97 -18.08 6.81 6.36
CA THR A 97 -17.94 7.18 4.95
C THR A 97 -18.99 6.54 4.04
N ARG A 98 -19.96 5.81 4.59
CA ARG A 98 -20.99 5.06 3.82
C ARG A 98 -21.80 5.89 2.81
N MET A 99 -21.94 7.19 3.06
CA MET A 99 -22.71 8.11 2.19
C MET A 99 -21.81 8.84 1.17
N MET A 100 -20.50 8.60 1.18
CA MET A 100 -19.55 9.22 0.28
C MET A 100 -19.35 8.37 -0.98
N GLY A 101 -19.20 9.02 -2.12
CA GLY A 101 -18.84 8.36 -3.38
C GLY A 101 -17.34 8.07 -3.42
N PHE A 102 -16.95 6.89 -3.90
CA PHE A 102 -15.54 6.53 -4.10
C PHE A 102 -15.31 6.08 -5.53
N PRO A 103 -14.11 6.29 -6.10
CA PRO A 103 -13.75 5.74 -7.39
C PRO A 103 -13.92 4.22 -7.44
N ALA A 104 -14.29 3.69 -8.60
CA ALA A 104 -14.38 2.26 -8.82
C ALA A 104 -13.03 1.58 -8.54
N GLY A 105 -13.04 0.41 -7.90
CA GLY A 105 -11.82 -0.29 -7.49
C GLY A 105 -11.31 0.09 -6.10
N THR A 106 -11.75 1.21 -5.52
CA THR A 106 -11.40 1.59 -4.14
C THR A 106 -11.77 0.48 -3.16
N THR A 107 -10.78 -0.03 -2.45
CA THR A 107 -10.96 -1.08 -1.45
C THR A 107 -11.27 -0.49 -0.08
N LYS A 108 -11.85 -1.31 0.81
CA LYS A 108 -11.99 -0.99 2.24
C LYS A 108 -10.65 -0.60 2.86
N TRP A 109 -9.57 -1.20 2.38
CA TRP A 109 -8.22 -1.02 2.91
C TRP A 109 -7.57 0.28 2.43
N ASP A 110 -7.83 0.72 1.20
CA ASP A 110 -7.41 2.05 0.73
C ASP A 110 -7.98 3.15 1.63
N LYS A 111 -9.27 3.05 1.96
CA LYS A 111 -9.92 3.95 2.91
C LYS A 111 -9.27 3.86 4.29
N TYR A 112 -9.08 2.64 4.81
CA TYR A 112 -8.47 2.43 6.12
C TYR A 112 -7.11 3.13 6.24
N VAL A 113 -6.26 3.01 5.23
CA VAL A 113 -4.96 3.70 5.19
C VAL A 113 -5.14 5.20 5.01
N ALA A 114 -5.97 5.65 4.06
CA ALA A 114 -6.12 7.06 3.71
C ALA A 114 -6.60 7.92 4.88
N PHE A 115 -7.66 7.50 5.56
CA PHE A 115 -8.24 8.29 6.66
C PHE A 115 -7.34 8.28 7.89
N ASN A 116 -6.68 7.15 8.22
CA ASN A 116 -5.72 7.11 9.32
C ASN A 116 -4.44 7.90 8.99
N ALA A 117 -3.95 7.86 7.75
CA ALA A 117 -2.79 8.63 7.32
C ALA A 117 -3.05 10.13 7.43
N PHE A 118 -4.22 10.59 6.94
CA PHE A 118 -4.60 12.00 7.01
C PHE A 118 -4.82 12.46 8.44
N TYR A 119 -5.42 11.61 9.29
CA TYR A 119 -5.56 11.90 10.71
C TYR A 119 -4.20 12.07 11.38
N SER A 120 -3.30 11.12 11.17
CA SER A 120 -1.94 11.13 11.72
C SER A 120 -1.22 12.45 11.43
N ASP A 121 -1.36 12.98 10.20
CA ASP A 121 -0.69 14.20 9.78
C ASP A 121 -1.42 15.50 10.26
N LEU A 122 -2.74 15.47 10.48
CA LEU A 122 -3.56 16.70 10.67
C LEU A 122 -4.41 16.73 11.94
N CYS A 123 -4.33 15.72 12.81
CA CYS A 123 -5.16 15.60 14.01
C CYS A 123 -5.02 16.78 14.98
N THR A 124 -3.88 17.49 14.99
CA THR A 124 -3.66 18.67 15.84
C THR A 124 -4.37 19.93 15.34
N VAL A 125 -4.81 19.94 14.07
CA VAL A 125 -5.42 21.12 13.42
C VAL A 125 -6.90 20.91 13.14
N TYR A 126 -7.29 19.73 12.65
CA TYR A 126 -8.64 19.45 12.16
C TYR A 126 -9.36 18.41 13.02
N ASN A 127 -10.67 18.59 13.21
CA ASN A 127 -11.51 17.60 13.89
C ASN A 127 -11.83 16.42 12.97
N ASP A 128 -12.40 15.36 13.53
CA ASP A 128 -12.72 14.13 12.80
C ASP A 128 -13.55 14.39 11.54
N GLU A 129 -14.58 15.25 11.60
CA GLU A 129 -15.41 15.56 10.44
C GLU A 129 -14.62 16.25 9.32
N GLN A 130 -13.76 17.21 9.69
CA GLN A 130 -12.88 17.91 8.75
C GLN A 130 -11.82 16.96 8.17
N ILE A 131 -11.27 16.06 8.98
CA ILE A 131 -10.29 15.05 8.55
C ILE A 131 -10.94 14.08 7.56
N ILE A 132 -12.13 13.56 7.86
CA ILE A 132 -12.85 12.66 6.95
C ILE A 132 -13.15 13.38 5.62
N LYS A 133 -13.69 14.60 5.64
CA LYS A 133 -13.94 15.37 4.40
C LYS A 133 -12.65 15.68 3.63
N GLY A 134 -11.61 16.10 4.33
CA GLY A 134 -10.32 16.47 3.74
C GLY A 134 -9.59 15.27 3.13
N ALA A 135 -9.54 14.15 3.84
CA ALA A 135 -8.94 12.91 3.36
C ALA A 135 -9.69 12.37 2.13
N HIS A 136 -11.02 12.41 2.17
CA HIS A 136 -11.86 12.02 1.04
C HIS A 136 -11.53 12.86 -0.19
N LYS A 137 -11.52 14.20 -0.02
CA LYS A 137 -11.18 15.14 -1.08
C LYS A 137 -9.78 14.92 -1.63
N PHE A 138 -8.81 14.72 -0.74
CA PHE A 138 -7.39 14.66 -1.09
C PHE A 138 -7.00 13.35 -1.76
N TYR A 139 -7.51 12.20 -1.30
CA TYR A 139 -7.07 10.89 -1.82
C TYR A 139 -7.99 10.29 -2.87
N PHE A 140 -9.28 10.63 -2.89
CA PHE A 140 -10.27 9.95 -3.73
C PHE A 140 -10.99 10.86 -4.72
N GLU A 141 -10.90 12.18 -4.58
CA GLU A 141 -11.47 13.15 -5.51
C GLU A 141 -10.42 14.12 -6.11
N ASP A 142 -9.15 13.77 -6.02
CA ASP A 142 -8.08 14.56 -6.63
C ASP A 142 -8.04 14.31 -8.13
N GLN A 143 -8.47 15.30 -8.91
CA GLN A 143 -8.49 15.24 -10.37
C GLN A 143 -7.08 15.41 -10.98
N ASP A 144 -6.12 15.93 -10.21
CA ASP A 144 -4.73 16.07 -10.64
C ASP A 144 -3.98 14.73 -10.51
N TRP A 145 -4.52 13.79 -9.73
CA TRP A 145 -4.02 12.43 -9.63
C TRP A 145 -4.74 11.53 -10.64
N GLY A 146 -4.06 11.19 -11.74
CA GLY A 146 -4.67 10.50 -12.89
C GLY A 146 -5.11 9.04 -12.69
N ASP A 147 -5.16 8.54 -11.46
CA ASP A 147 -5.54 7.16 -11.12
C ASP A 147 -6.21 7.07 -9.72
N THR A 148 -6.58 5.88 -9.26
CA THR A 148 -7.24 5.63 -7.95
C THR A 148 -6.27 5.21 -6.85
N THR A 149 -4.97 5.32 -7.10
CA THR A 149 -3.90 4.72 -6.29
C THR A 149 -3.20 5.70 -5.35
N LYS A 150 -3.67 6.95 -5.26
CA LYS A 150 -2.93 8.05 -4.62
C LYS A 150 -2.41 7.72 -3.22
N ILE A 151 -3.24 7.08 -2.39
CA ILE A 151 -2.84 6.73 -1.02
C ILE A 151 -1.68 5.71 -0.99
N TRP A 152 -1.69 4.73 -1.89
CA TRP A 152 -0.63 3.74 -2.02
C TRP A 152 0.71 4.39 -2.37
N ASP A 153 0.70 5.26 -3.38
CA ASP A 153 1.89 5.97 -3.84
C ASP A 153 2.39 6.98 -2.80
N TYR A 154 1.47 7.69 -2.14
CA TYR A 154 1.79 8.63 -1.07
C TYR A 154 2.50 7.94 0.10
N VAL A 155 1.96 6.81 0.58
CA VAL A 155 2.56 6.06 1.68
C VAL A 155 3.88 5.42 1.25
N TYR A 156 4.00 4.94 0.02
CA TYR A 156 5.27 4.44 -0.51
C TYR A 156 6.34 5.53 -0.49
N CYS A 157 6.04 6.73 -0.99
CA CYS A 157 6.97 7.87 -0.94
C CYS A 157 7.31 8.26 0.49
N LYS A 158 6.32 8.32 1.40
CA LYS A 158 6.53 8.66 2.81
C LYS A 158 7.49 7.67 3.49
N ASN A 159 7.29 6.37 3.25
CA ASN A 159 8.10 5.32 3.87
C ASN A 159 9.48 5.16 3.20
N ALA A 160 9.65 5.57 1.95
CA ALA A 160 10.95 5.56 1.25
C ALA A 160 11.89 6.69 1.68
N MET A 161 11.40 7.67 2.45
CA MET A 161 12.16 8.83 2.96
C MET A 161 12.64 8.66 4.41
N VAL A 162 12.32 7.53 5.05
CA VAL A 162 12.75 7.16 6.41
C VAL A 162 13.83 6.10 6.31
#